data_AF-A0A9Q2FNJ4-F1
#
_entry.id   AF-A0A9Q2FNJ4-F1
#
_cell.length_a   1.000
_cell.length_b   1.000
_cell.length_c   1.000
_cell.angle_alpha   90.00
_cell.angle_beta   90.00
_cell.angle_gamma   90.00
#
_symmetry.space_group_name_H-M   'P 1'
#
loop_
_entity.id
_entity.type
_entity.pdbx_description
1 polymer ?
#
loop_
_entity_poly.entity_id
_entity_poly.type
_entity_poly.pdbx_seq_one_letter_code
_entity_poly.pdbx_strand_id
1 'polypeptide(L)'
;MNFLRSESDGIVFGYTRRQSNTPIGGLSYKSMNYHRHSGYKRGKTIWSSDFPVSQEPIAFDESDFAQWMDGAGNLWWTSNGAATKVGANGERLAFFPQCSNRPGPWHGYPVSPKDDENYEIPEQLIREWETKNIIDDLIACRMRKGKI
;
A
#
# COMPACT_ATOMS: atom_id res chain seq x y z
N MET A 1 -13.54 12.54 -15.06
CA MET A 1 -13.17 12.09 -13.71
C MET A 1 -11.73 12.52 -13.45
N ASN A 2 -11.48 13.30 -12.41
CA ASN A 2 -10.13 13.75 -12.06
C ASN A 2 -9.45 12.67 -11.23
N PHE A 3 -8.54 11.93 -11.86
CA PHE A 3 -7.62 10.99 -11.19
C PHE A 3 -6.69 11.74 -10.23
N LEU A 4 -6.10 11.03 -9.27
CA LEU A 4 -5.09 11.55 -8.35
C LEU A 4 -4.06 12.42 -9.09
N ARG A 5 -4.02 13.73 -8.78
CA ARG A 5 -3.05 14.67 -9.35
C ARG A 5 -1.96 14.92 -8.31
N SER A 6 -0.71 14.70 -8.72
CA SER A 6 0.45 15.11 -7.92
C SER A 6 0.53 16.64 -7.94
N GLU A 7 0.45 17.31 -6.79
CA GLU A 7 0.77 18.74 -6.70
C GLU A 7 2.27 18.94 -6.48
N SER A 8 2.77 20.16 -6.76
CA SER A 8 4.19 20.55 -6.78
C SER A 8 4.91 20.37 -5.44
N ASP A 9 4.18 20.22 -4.35
CA ASP A 9 4.73 20.25 -2.99
C ASP A 9 4.93 18.83 -2.40
N GLY A 10 4.92 17.80 -3.26
CA GLY A 10 5.07 16.40 -2.86
C GLY A 10 3.81 15.80 -2.20
N ILE A 11 2.70 16.53 -2.22
CA ILE A 11 1.41 16.07 -1.72
C ILE A 11 0.58 15.60 -2.90
N VAL A 12 0.31 14.28 -2.97
CA VAL A 12 -0.60 13.74 -3.99
C VAL A 12 -2.02 13.73 -3.44
N PHE A 13 -2.82 14.75 -3.77
CA PHE A 13 -4.24 14.75 -3.47
C PHE A 13 -5.03 14.11 -4.59
N GLY A 14 -5.96 13.23 -4.20
CA GLY A 14 -6.96 12.70 -5.11
C GLY A 14 -7.81 11.67 -4.44
N TYR A 15 -8.68 11.06 -5.23
CA TYR A 15 -9.75 10.19 -4.74
C TYR A 15 -9.62 8.81 -5.38
N THR A 16 -9.93 7.78 -4.61
CA THR A 16 -10.00 6.41 -5.12
C THR A 16 -11.18 6.20 -6.09
N ARG A 17 -11.09 5.16 -6.94
CA ARG A 17 -12.09 4.76 -7.95
C ARG A 17 -13.38 4.23 -7.33
N ARG A 18 -13.35 3.80 -6.07
CA ARG A 18 -14.56 3.33 -5.39
C ARG A 18 -15.53 4.51 -5.25
N GLN A 19 -16.71 4.38 -5.87
CA GLN A 19 -17.79 5.37 -5.83
C GLN A 19 -18.16 5.71 -4.38
N SER A 20 -17.89 6.94 -3.93
CA SER A 20 -18.86 7.60 -3.06
C SER A 20 -20.04 8.03 -3.91
N ASN A 21 -21.21 7.47 -3.65
CA ASN A 21 -22.49 8.01 -4.12
C ASN A 21 -22.86 9.34 -3.43
N THR A 22 -21.86 10.19 -3.19
CA THR A 22 -22.02 11.49 -2.55
C THR A 22 -21.09 12.49 -3.25
N PRO A 23 -21.50 13.78 -3.38
CA PRO A 23 -20.72 14.78 -4.11
C PRO A 23 -19.37 15.15 -3.44
N ILE A 24 -19.09 14.59 -2.25
CA ILE A 24 -17.87 14.74 -1.46
C ILE A 24 -17.64 13.37 -0.81
N GLY A 25 -16.60 12.59 -1.18
CA GLY A 25 -16.38 11.32 -0.48
C GLY A 25 -15.42 10.26 -1.02
N GLY A 26 -14.34 10.54 -1.75
CA GLY A 26 -13.30 9.52 -1.96
C GLY A 26 -12.29 9.45 -0.81
N LEU A 27 -11.65 8.30 -0.58
CA LEU A 27 -10.46 8.27 0.28
C LEU A 27 -9.34 9.08 -0.38
N SER A 28 -8.65 9.91 0.40
CA SER A 28 -7.50 10.68 -0.10
C SER A 28 -6.19 10.08 0.37
N TYR A 29 -5.15 10.25 -0.45
CA TYR A 29 -3.80 9.81 -0.16
C TYR A 29 -2.89 10.99 0.15
N LYS A 30 -1.80 10.76 0.88
CA LYS A 30 -0.69 11.70 1.06
C LYS A 30 0.61 10.91 1.19
N SER A 31 1.54 11.15 0.27
CA SER A 31 2.91 10.66 0.42
C SER A 31 3.60 11.36 1.59
N MET A 32 4.29 10.59 2.41
CA MET A 32 4.96 11.11 3.61
C MET A 32 6.46 11.20 3.38
N ASN A 33 7.02 12.40 3.52
CA ASN A 33 8.45 12.66 3.25
C ASN A 33 9.41 11.75 4.03
N TYR A 34 9.05 11.32 5.24
CA TYR A 34 9.87 10.43 6.05
C TYR A 34 9.86 8.96 5.59
N HIS A 35 8.95 8.58 4.70
CA HIS A 35 8.99 7.31 3.96
C HIS A 35 9.66 7.47 2.59
N ARG A 36 10.09 8.68 2.22
CA ARG A 36 10.74 8.98 0.94
C ARG A 36 12.23 9.28 1.04
N HIS A 37 12.67 9.80 2.17
CA HIS A 37 14.05 10.22 2.37
C HIS A 37 14.65 9.47 3.57
N SER A 38 15.67 8.66 3.29
CA SER A 38 16.49 8.04 4.33
C SER A 38 17.10 9.13 5.21
N GLY A 39 16.95 9.01 6.54
CA GLY A 39 17.55 9.94 7.51
C GLY A 39 16.58 10.92 8.17
N TYR A 40 15.34 11.08 7.67
CA TYR A 40 14.34 11.90 8.36
C TYR A 40 13.88 11.29 9.70
N LYS A 41 13.79 9.96 9.76
CA LYS A 41 13.43 9.24 10.99
C LYS A 41 14.08 7.86 10.97
N ARG A 42 14.88 7.56 11.99
CA ARG A 42 15.56 6.27 12.13
C ARG A 42 14.55 5.14 12.33
N GLY A 43 14.79 4.00 11.69
CA GLY A 43 13.93 2.80 11.81
C GLY A 43 12.61 2.89 11.05
N LYS A 44 12.44 3.84 10.12
CA LYS A 44 11.30 3.85 9.19
C LYS A 44 11.64 3.11 7.91
N THR A 45 10.66 2.36 7.41
CA THR A 45 10.74 1.76 6.07
C THR A 45 10.68 2.88 5.03
N ILE A 46 11.39 2.71 3.93
CA ILE A 46 11.57 3.76 2.91
C ILE A 46 11.11 3.18 1.58
N TRP A 47 10.27 3.91 0.84
CA TRP A 47 9.92 3.57 -0.52
C TRP A 47 11.16 3.50 -1.41
N SER A 48 11.21 2.51 -2.28
CA SER A 48 12.25 2.39 -3.30
C SER A 48 12.24 3.60 -4.22
N SER A 49 13.42 4.04 -4.68
CA SER A 49 13.54 5.04 -5.75
C SER A 49 12.89 4.57 -7.05
N ASP A 50 12.84 3.25 -7.25
CA ASP A 50 12.22 2.62 -8.43
C ASP A 50 10.68 2.55 -8.31
N PHE A 51 10.13 2.88 -7.13
CA PHE A 51 8.70 3.00 -6.88
C PHE A 51 8.33 4.48 -6.67
N PRO A 52 8.12 5.27 -7.73
CA PRO A 52 8.03 6.72 -7.63
C PRO A 52 6.81 7.20 -6.85
N VAL A 53 6.83 8.45 -6.38
CA VAL A 53 5.75 9.08 -5.59
C VAL A 53 4.39 8.98 -6.27
N SER A 54 4.35 9.02 -7.61
CA SER A 54 3.13 8.86 -8.39
C SER A 54 2.52 7.46 -8.34
N GLN A 55 3.27 6.42 -7.96
CA GLN A 55 2.78 5.04 -7.88
C GLN A 55 2.16 4.69 -6.52
N GLU A 56 2.58 5.35 -5.44
CA GLU A 56 1.95 5.21 -4.11
C GLU A 56 0.41 5.36 -4.13
N PRO A 57 -0.16 6.45 -4.67
CA PRO A 57 -1.60 6.63 -4.69
C PRO A 57 -2.31 5.68 -5.65
N ILE A 58 -1.63 5.16 -6.68
CA ILE A 58 -2.17 4.14 -7.60
C ILE A 58 -2.30 2.81 -6.86
N ALA A 59 -1.25 2.39 -6.14
CA ALA A 59 -1.30 1.19 -5.31
C ALA A 59 -2.38 1.29 -4.23
N PHE A 60 -2.49 2.44 -3.56
CA PHE A 60 -3.55 2.70 -2.60
C PHE A 60 -4.96 2.57 -3.22
N ASP A 61 -5.15 3.18 -4.38
CA ASP A 61 -6.41 3.13 -5.12
C ASP A 61 -6.75 1.73 -5.62
N GLU A 62 -5.77 0.94 -6.04
CA GLU A 62 -5.96 -0.48 -6.37
C GLU A 62 -6.40 -1.29 -5.16
N SER A 63 -5.76 -1.10 -4.01
CA SER A 63 -6.13 -1.77 -2.76
C SER A 63 -7.54 -1.41 -2.32
N ASP A 64 -7.89 -0.13 -2.34
CA ASP A 64 -9.24 0.31 -1.99
C ASP A 64 -10.26 -0.20 -3.00
N PHE A 65 -10.02 -0.06 -4.30
CA PHE A 65 -10.95 -0.54 -5.32
C PHE A 65 -11.19 -2.05 -5.23
N ALA A 66 -10.13 -2.84 -5.01
CA ALA A 66 -10.21 -4.29 -4.90
C ALA A 66 -10.64 -4.78 -3.51
N GLN A 67 -10.73 -3.88 -2.51
CA GLN A 67 -11.01 -4.18 -1.11
C GLN A 67 -9.99 -5.13 -0.48
N TRP A 68 -8.69 -4.95 -0.79
CA TRP A 68 -7.59 -5.69 -0.16
C TRP A 68 -7.35 -5.20 1.27
N MET A 69 -8.33 -5.47 2.14
CA MET A 69 -8.44 -4.95 3.48
C MET A 69 -8.32 -6.08 4.53
N ASP A 70 -7.63 -5.81 5.62
CA ASP A 70 -7.61 -6.69 6.78
C ASP A 70 -8.79 -6.46 7.74
N GLY A 71 -8.89 -7.28 8.79
CA GLY A 71 -9.97 -7.16 9.78
C GLY A 71 -9.92 -5.88 10.63
N ALA A 72 -8.80 -5.16 10.61
CA ALA A 72 -8.62 -3.87 11.31
C ALA A 72 -8.87 -2.68 10.37
N GLY A 73 -9.28 -2.92 9.12
CA GLY A 73 -9.57 -1.87 8.15
C GLY A 73 -8.34 -1.35 7.40
N ASN A 74 -7.15 -1.92 7.60
CA ASN A 74 -5.96 -1.49 6.87
C ASN A 74 -5.94 -2.10 5.47
N LEU A 75 -5.43 -1.34 4.52
CA LEU A 75 -5.30 -1.77 3.14
C LEU A 75 -3.89 -2.29 2.86
N TRP A 76 -3.82 -3.28 1.97
CA TRP A 76 -2.59 -3.98 1.59
C TRP A 76 -2.45 -3.99 0.08
N TRP A 77 -1.22 -3.96 -0.42
CA TRP A 77 -0.96 -4.02 -1.85
C TRP A 77 0.25 -4.88 -2.18
N THR A 78 0.17 -5.60 -3.30
CA THR A 78 1.31 -6.19 -3.98
C THR A 78 1.10 -6.06 -5.49
N SER A 79 2.20 -5.94 -6.24
CA SER A 79 2.15 -6.00 -7.70
C SER A 79 1.86 -7.43 -8.17
N ASN A 80 1.46 -7.60 -9.43
CA ASN A 80 1.36 -8.92 -10.05
C ASN A 80 2.65 -9.75 -9.89
N GLY A 81 2.51 -11.00 -9.45
CA GLY A 81 3.60 -11.92 -9.11
C GLY A 81 4.52 -11.44 -8.00
N ALA A 82 4.11 -10.45 -7.20
CA ALA A 82 4.96 -9.69 -6.29
C ALA A 82 6.26 -9.19 -6.96
N ALA A 83 6.24 -8.92 -8.28
CA ALA A 83 7.43 -8.67 -9.07
C ALA A 83 8.14 -7.34 -8.75
N THR A 84 7.38 -6.34 -8.31
CA THR A 84 7.87 -4.99 -8.03
C THR A 84 8.44 -4.90 -6.61
N LYS A 85 9.66 -4.37 -6.49
CA LYS A 85 10.19 -3.92 -5.21
C LYS A 85 9.60 -2.56 -4.90
N VAL A 86 8.91 -2.45 -3.78
CA VAL A 86 8.30 -1.20 -3.34
C VAL A 86 9.13 -0.50 -2.27
N GLY A 87 9.92 -1.24 -1.50
CA GLY A 87 10.80 -0.67 -0.47
C GLY A 87 12.28 -0.74 -0.80
N ALA A 88 13.05 0.15 -0.18
CA ALA A 88 14.49 0.31 -0.38
C ALA A 88 15.31 -0.92 0.07
N ASN A 89 14.76 -1.78 0.93
CA ASN A 89 15.41 -3.01 1.39
C ASN A 89 14.94 -4.25 0.61
N GLY A 90 14.13 -4.05 -0.44
CA GLY A 90 13.61 -5.12 -1.28
C GLY A 90 12.22 -5.61 -0.89
N GLU A 91 11.52 -4.90 0.00
CA GLU A 91 10.12 -5.14 0.34
C GLU A 91 9.25 -5.15 -0.92
N ARG A 92 8.26 -6.05 -0.99
CA ARG A 92 7.35 -6.25 -2.14
C ARG A 92 5.88 -6.02 -1.80
N LEU A 93 5.63 -5.51 -0.59
CA LEU A 93 4.31 -5.22 -0.05
C LEU A 93 4.24 -3.76 0.38
N ALA A 94 3.10 -3.14 0.14
CA ALA A 94 2.75 -1.87 0.74
C ALA A 94 1.58 -2.04 1.71
N PHE A 95 1.66 -1.29 2.81
CA PHE A 95 0.65 -1.26 3.85
C PHE A 95 0.13 0.17 4.01
N PHE A 96 -1.18 0.30 4.18
CA PHE A 96 -1.88 1.56 4.31
C PHE A 96 -2.78 1.48 5.55
N PRO A 97 -2.34 2.02 6.70
CA PRO A 97 -3.11 1.90 7.94
C PRO A 97 -4.37 2.77 7.92
N GLN A 98 -5.45 2.26 8.49
CA GLN A 98 -6.66 3.06 8.69
C GLN A 98 -6.38 4.21 9.67
N CYS A 99 -6.68 5.44 9.28
CA CYS A 99 -6.61 6.60 10.17
C CYS A 99 -7.82 6.64 11.12
N SER A 100 -7.76 5.88 12.23
CA SER A 100 -8.86 5.78 13.21
C SER A 100 -9.03 7.03 14.09
N ASN A 101 -7.97 7.78 14.36
CA ASN A 101 -7.98 8.83 15.39
C ASN A 101 -8.06 10.28 14.87
N ARG A 102 -7.86 10.52 13.57
CA ARG A 102 -7.97 11.84 12.96
C ARG A 102 -8.44 11.71 11.51
N PRO A 103 -9.55 12.34 11.12
CA PRO A 103 -9.91 12.43 9.70
C PRO A 103 -8.81 13.19 8.97
N GLY A 104 -8.08 12.47 8.12
CA GLY A 104 -6.95 12.95 7.35
C GLY A 104 -6.69 12.01 6.18
N PRO A 105 -5.84 12.43 5.22
CA PRO A 105 -5.48 11.55 4.11
C PRO A 105 -4.79 10.29 4.63
N TRP A 106 -5.08 9.16 3.98
CA TRP A 106 -4.33 7.93 4.13
C TRP A 106 -2.90 8.15 3.67
N HIS A 107 -1.99 7.35 4.21
CA HIS A 107 -0.64 7.23 3.70
C HIS A 107 -0.28 5.75 3.72
N GLY A 108 0.81 5.39 3.04
CA GLY A 108 1.32 4.03 3.09
C GLY A 108 2.81 3.99 3.24
N TYR A 109 3.31 2.77 3.40
CA TYR A 109 4.74 2.49 3.44
C TYR A 109 5.02 1.04 3.06
N PRO A 110 6.25 0.75 2.60
CA PRO A 110 6.69 -0.63 2.39
C PRO A 110 6.74 -1.39 3.70
N VAL A 111 6.41 -2.68 3.65
CA VAL A 111 6.51 -3.59 4.79
C VAL A 111 7.06 -4.95 4.33
N SER A 112 7.69 -5.67 5.25
CA SER A 112 8.05 -7.08 5.05
C SER A 112 7.75 -7.86 6.34
N PRO A 113 6.96 -8.94 6.26
CA PRO A 113 6.77 -9.84 7.39
C PRO A 113 8.07 -10.53 7.84
N LYS A 114 9.10 -10.54 6.98
CA LYS A 114 10.43 -11.08 7.31
C LYS A 114 11.14 -10.24 8.37
N ASP A 115 10.95 -8.92 8.31
CA ASP A 115 11.65 -7.96 9.15
C ASP A 115 10.81 -7.56 10.38
N ASP A 116 9.48 -7.68 10.30
CA ASP A 116 8.55 -7.38 11.39
C ASP A 116 7.26 -8.22 11.27
N GLU A 117 7.05 -9.13 12.23
CA GLU A 117 5.91 -10.06 12.31
C GLU A 117 4.56 -9.36 12.45
N ASN A 118 4.53 -8.09 12.88
CA ASN A 118 3.30 -7.30 12.92
C ASN A 118 2.74 -7.04 11.52
N TYR A 119 3.51 -7.31 10.46
CA TYR A 119 3.06 -7.24 9.07
C TYR A 119 2.90 -8.62 8.42
N GLU A 120 2.60 -9.67 9.19
CA GLU A 120 2.05 -10.90 8.64
C GLU A 120 0.78 -10.63 7.83
N ILE A 121 0.80 -11.07 6.57
CA ILE A 121 -0.32 -10.82 5.65
C ILE A 121 -1.50 -11.72 6.08
N PRO A 122 -2.71 -11.16 6.25
CA PRO A 122 -3.90 -11.97 6.52
C PRO A 122 -4.11 -13.08 5.46
N GLU A 123 -4.33 -14.31 5.91
CA GLU A 123 -4.55 -15.46 5.02
C GLU A 123 -5.70 -15.23 4.02
N GLN A 124 -6.73 -14.47 4.41
CA GLN A 124 -7.83 -14.11 3.52
C GLN A 124 -7.35 -13.29 2.30
N LEU A 125 -6.39 -12.39 2.48
CA LEU A 125 -5.83 -11.57 1.40
C LEU A 125 -4.93 -12.40 0.50
N ILE A 126 -4.12 -13.31 1.08
CA ILE A 126 -3.28 -14.23 0.31
C ILE A 126 -4.17 -15.09 -0.59
N ARG A 127 -5.25 -15.69 -0.05
CA ARG A 127 -6.20 -16.48 -0.84
C ARG A 127 -6.90 -15.68 -1.92
N GLU A 128 -7.27 -14.43 -1.61
CA GLU A 128 -7.90 -13.55 -2.58
C GLU A 128 -6.96 -13.25 -3.75
N TRP A 129 -5.70 -12.91 -3.47
CA TRP A 129 -4.69 -12.66 -4.50
C TRP A 129 -4.37 -13.90 -5.33
N GLU A 130 -4.28 -15.07 -4.70
CA GLU A 130 -4.09 -16.37 -5.34
C GLU A 130 -5.27 -16.70 -6.26
N THR A 131 -6.51 -16.58 -5.75
CA THR A 131 -7.74 -16.84 -6.53
C THR A 131 -7.90 -15.89 -7.72
N LYS A 132 -7.47 -14.63 -7.57
CA LYS A 132 -7.50 -13.61 -8.64
C LYS A 132 -6.28 -13.67 -9.57
N ASN A 133 -5.38 -14.65 -9.40
CA ASN A 133 -4.13 -14.79 -10.15
C ASN A 133 -3.23 -13.54 -10.10
N ILE A 134 -3.28 -12.78 -9.00
CA ILE A 134 -2.35 -11.67 -8.74
C ILE A 134 -1.02 -12.23 -8.26
N ILE A 135 -1.04 -13.36 -7.57
CA ILE A 135 0.14 -14.12 -7.16
C ILE A 135 -0.06 -15.59 -7.53
N ASP A 136 1.04 -16.31 -7.70
CA ASP A 136 1.03 -17.77 -7.87
C ASP A 136 1.17 -18.50 -6.53
N ASP A 137 1.00 -19.83 -6.54
CA ASP A 137 1.12 -20.70 -5.38
C ASP A 137 2.49 -20.57 -4.67
N LEU A 138 3.56 -20.29 -5.43
CA LEU A 138 4.90 -20.16 -4.88
C LEU A 138 5.02 -18.87 -4.05
N ILE A 139 4.53 -17.75 -4.57
CA ILE A 139 4.48 -16.47 -3.87
C ILE A 139 3.53 -16.55 -2.67
N ALA A 140 2.35 -17.15 -2.84
CA ALA A 140 1.41 -17.36 -1.72
C ALA A 140 2.04 -18.19 -0.59
N CYS A 141 2.77 -19.26 -0.93
CA CYS A 141 3.52 -20.06 0.04
C CYS A 141 4.63 -19.27 0.75
N ARG A 142 5.32 -18.35 0.05
CA ARG A 142 6.30 -17.44 0.66
C ARG A 142 5.65 -16.45 1.61
N MET A 143 4.54 -15.85 1.20
CA MET A 143 3.75 -14.92 2.03
C MET A 143 3.31 -15.57 3.34
N ARG A 144 2.72 -16.78 3.28
CA ARG A 144 2.31 -17.57 4.46
C ARG A 144 3.46 -17.93 5.40
N LYS A 145 4.70 -17.94 4.90
CA LYS A 145 5.91 -18.22 5.68
C LYS A 145 6.65 -16.96 6.14
N GLY A 146 6.13 -15.77 5.82
CA GLY A 146 6.79 -14.49 6.07
C GLY A 146 8.11 -14.30 5.30
N LYS A 147 8.25 -14.93 4.11
CA LYS A 147 9.49 -14.94 3.31
C LYS A 147 9.38 -14.13 2.01
N ILE A 148 8.60 -13.06 2.04
CA ILE A 148 8.34 -12.18 0.90
C ILE A 148 9.00 -10.80 1.07
#